data_AF-A0A391PP98-F1
#
_entry.id   AF-A0A391PP98-F1
#
_cell.length_a   1.000
_cell.length_b   1.000
_cell.length_c   1.000
_cell.angle_alpha   90.00
_cell.angle_beta   90.00
_cell.angle_gamma   90.00
#
_symmetry.space_group_name_H-M   'P 1'
#
loop_
_entity.id
_entity.type
_entity.pdbx_description
1 polymer ?
#
loop_
_entity_poly.entity_id
_entity_poly.type
_entity_poly.pdbx_seq_one_letter_code
_entity_poly.pdbx_strand_id
1 'polypeptide(L)'
;MSHYRVELENLSSFIDKLAAFDNNAEAVTSTVDQLVSQLHETWSGSAADAHQSRHDEWMQAASNMREAVGKLRQAAHDAHHNYDRAVSTNTTMWP
;
A
#
# COMPACT_ATOMS: atom_id res chain seq x y z
N MET A 1 24.18 -12.93 16.63
CA MET A 1 24.14 -12.12 15.38
C MET A 1 23.23 -12.70 14.29
N SER A 2 22.97 -14.02 14.21
CA SER A 2 22.11 -14.61 13.17
C SER A 2 20.62 -14.17 13.25
N HIS A 3 20.04 -14.11 14.45
CA HIS A 3 18.62 -13.78 14.67
C HIS A 3 18.20 -12.44 14.07
N TYR A 4 19.02 -11.41 14.26
CA TYR A 4 18.72 -10.05 13.83
C TYR A 4 18.74 -9.90 12.29
N ARG A 5 19.62 -10.62 11.61
CA ARG A 5 19.68 -10.65 10.14
C ARG A 5 18.43 -11.29 9.54
N VAL A 6 17.93 -12.37 10.17
CA VAL A 6 16.70 -13.06 9.77
C VAL A 6 15.48 -12.15 9.95
N GLU A 7 15.42 -11.36 11.03
CA GLU A 7 14.34 -10.39 11.26
C GLU A 7 14.30 -9.27 10.21
N LEU A 8 15.47 -8.75 9.79
CA LEU A 8 15.56 -7.74 8.74
C LEU A 8 15.12 -8.27 7.37
N GLU A 9 15.52 -9.49 7.02
CA GLU A 9 15.11 -10.14 5.77
C GLU A 9 13.60 -10.40 5.73
N ASN A 10 13.02 -10.83 6.86
CA ASN A 10 11.58 -10.98 7.00
C ASN A 10 10.84 -9.65 6.84
N LEU A 11 11.36 -8.56 7.41
CA LEU A 11 10.78 -7.23 7.28
C LEU A 11 10.84 -6.72 5.83
N SER A 12 11.96 -6.93 5.13
CA SER A 12 12.08 -6.58 3.71
C SER A 12 11.09 -7.38 2.85
N SER A 13 10.99 -8.69 3.05
CA SER A 13 10.01 -9.52 2.33
C SER A 13 8.56 -9.08 2.60
N PHE A 14 8.27 -8.65 3.82
CA PHE A 14 6.96 -8.12 4.17
C PHE A 14 6.66 -6.80 3.46
N ILE A 15 7.64 -5.88 3.37
CA ILE A 15 7.53 -4.63 2.60
C ILE A 15 7.22 -4.91 1.13
N ASP A 16 7.91 -5.87 0.52
CA ASP A 16 7.70 -6.22 -0.90
C ASP A 16 6.29 -6.76 -1.15
N LYS A 17 5.78 -7.60 -0.24
CA LYS A 17 4.40 -8.11 -0.30
C LYS A 17 3.37 -6.99 -0.18
N LEU A 18 3.59 -6.02 0.70
CA LEU A 18 2.70 -4.86 0.84
C LEU A 18 2.72 -3.98 -0.42
N ALA A 19 3.89 -3.79 -1.05
CA ALA A 19 3.99 -3.04 -2.30
C ALA A 19 3.25 -3.74 -3.46
N ALA A 20 3.41 -5.06 -3.58
CA ALA A 20 2.69 -5.85 -4.57
C ALA A 20 1.16 -5.79 -4.36
N PHE A 21 0.72 -5.82 -3.10
CA PHE A 21 -0.69 -5.65 -2.74
C PHE A 21 -1.24 -4.28 -3.14
N ASP A 22 -0.51 -3.19 -2.83
CA ASP A 22 -0.94 -1.82 -3.20
C ASP A 22 -1.09 -1.65 -4.71
N ASN A 23 -0.11 -2.15 -5.48
CA ASN A 23 -0.16 -2.10 -6.95
C ASN A 23 -1.35 -2.90 -7.51
N ASN A 24 -1.66 -4.06 -6.93
CA ASN A 24 -2.82 -4.85 -7.36
C ASN A 24 -4.14 -4.15 -7.03
N ALA A 25 -4.25 -3.56 -5.84
CA ALA A 25 -5.41 -2.79 -5.43
C ALA A 25 -5.65 -1.59 -6.37
N GLU A 26 -4.59 -0.84 -6.70
CA GLU A 26 -4.67 0.28 -7.65
C GLU A 26 -5.14 -0.15 -9.04
N ALA A 27 -4.61 -1.26 -9.56
CA ALA A 27 -5.01 -1.79 -10.87
C ALA A 27 -6.51 -2.17 -10.90
N VAL A 28 -7.00 -2.83 -9.84
CA VAL A 28 -8.41 -3.21 -9.72
C VAL A 28 -9.30 -1.98 -9.62
N THR A 29 -8.95 -1.04 -8.73
CA THR A 29 -9.71 0.20 -8.53
C THR A 29 -9.78 1.03 -9.81
N SER A 30 -8.67 1.18 -10.52
CA SER A 30 -8.64 1.91 -11.81
C SER A 30 -9.49 1.24 -12.88
N THR A 31 -9.51 -0.10 -12.92
CA THR A 31 -10.32 -0.84 -13.90
C THR A 31 -11.81 -0.64 -13.63
N VAL A 32 -12.23 -0.76 -12.37
CA VAL A 32 -13.63 -0.56 -11.99
C VAL A 32 -14.07 0.88 -12.26
N ASP A 33 -13.24 1.87 -11.91
CA ASP A 33 -13.54 3.28 -12.17
C ASP A 33 -13.78 3.57 -13.66
N GLN A 34 -12.94 3.03 -14.54
CA GLN A 34 -13.14 3.14 -15.99
C GLN A 34 -14.44 2.51 -16.46
N LEU A 35 -14.79 1.32 -15.95
CA LEU A 35 -16.03 0.62 -16.32
C LEU A 35 -17.27 1.38 -15.84
N VAL A 36 -17.23 1.93 -14.63
CA VAL A 36 -18.32 2.73 -14.06
C VAL A 36 -18.50 4.03 -14.85
N SER A 37 -17.40 4.71 -15.20
CA SER A 37 -17.45 5.91 -16.03
C SER A 37 -18.09 5.63 -17.39
N GLN A 38 -17.72 4.53 -18.07
CA GLN A 38 -18.31 4.15 -19.36
C GLN A 38 -19.80 3.81 -19.24
N LEU A 39 -20.21 3.13 -18.16
CA LEU A 39 -21.60 2.78 -17.93
C LEU A 39 -22.50 4.02 -17.81
N HIS A 40 -22.02 5.05 -17.10
CA HIS A 40 -22.75 6.30 -16.87
C HIS A 40 -22.82 7.23 -18.09
N GLU A 41 -22.14 6.93 -19.19
CA GLU A 41 -22.33 7.66 -20.46
C GLU A 41 -23.76 7.48 -21.01
N THR A 42 -24.38 6.34 -20.73
CA THR A 42 -25.71 5.97 -21.26
C THR A 42 -26.72 5.70 -20.17
N TRP A 43 -26.28 5.42 -18.94
CA TRP A 43 -27.13 5.16 -17.80
C TRP A 43 -27.35 6.44 -16.97
N SER A 44 -28.63 6.81 -16.78
CA SER A 44 -29.01 8.01 -16.02
C SER A 44 -30.28 7.77 -15.18
N GLY A 45 -30.59 8.72 -14.30
CA GLY A 45 -31.73 8.69 -13.39
C GLY A 45 -31.32 8.30 -11.96
N SER A 46 -32.30 8.24 -11.05
CA SER A 46 -32.05 8.10 -9.61
C SER A 46 -31.27 6.84 -9.22
N ALA A 47 -31.41 5.75 -9.98
CA ALA A 47 -30.63 4.54 -9.77
C ALA A 47 -29.15 4.72 -10.16
N ALA A 48 -28.87 5.48 -11.23
CA ALA A 48 -27.53 5.84 -11.63
C ALA A 48 -26.88 6.75 -10.57
N ASP A 49 -27.60 7.76 -10.08
CA ASP A 49 -27.11 8.65 -9.01
C ASP A 49 -26.75 7.86 -7.73
N ALA A 50 -27.61 6.92 -7.32
CA ALA A 50 -27.36 6.08 -6.16
C ALA A 50 -26.14 5.16 -6.38
N HIS A 51 -25.98 4.60 -7.58
CA HIS A 51 -24.82 3.79 -7.93
C HIS A 51 -23.52 4.62 -7.92
N GLN A 52 -23.53 5.81 -8.52
CA GLN A 52 -22.38 6.72 -8.51
C GLN A 52 -21.97 7.08 -7.08
N SER A 53 -22.92 7.41 -6.20
CA SER A 53 -22.62 7.72 -4.81
C SER A 53 -21.95 6.55 -4.08
N ARG A 54 -22.40 5.31 -4.32
CA ARG A 54 -21.76 4.11 -3.75
C ARG A 54 -20.36 3.85 -4.32
N HIS A 55 -20.19 4.12 -5.61
CA HIS A 55 -18.88 4.02 -6.26
C HIS A 55 -17.91 5.04 -5.65
N ASP A 56 -18.33 6.30 -5.45
CA ASP A 56 -17.52 7.33 -4.82
C ASP A 56 -17.12 6.96 -3.38
N GLU A 57 -18.07 6.43 -2.58
CA GLU A 57 -17.80 5.90 -1.24
C GLU A 57 -16.73 4.79 -1.26
N TRP A 58 -16.84 3.88 -2.22
CA TRP A 58 -15.89 2.78 -2.38
C TRP A 58 -14.51 3.26 -2.82
N MET A 59 -14.43 4.21 -3.77
CA MET A 59 -13.18 4.83 -4.22
C MET A 59 -12.46 5.55 -3.08
N GLN A 60 -13.21 6.26 -2.24
CA GLN A 60 -12.65 6.91 -1.05
C GLN A 60 -12.10 5.88 -0.07
N ALA A 61 -12.83 4.79 0.19
CA ALA A 61 -12.38 3.72 1.08
C ALA A 61 -11.11 3.02 0.54
N ALA A 62 -11.04 2.78 -0.76
CA ALA A 62 -9.86 2.23 -1.42
C ALA A 62 -8.65 3.16 -1.28
N SER A 63 -8.84 4.47 -1.51
CA SER A 63 -7.79 5.47 -1.32
C SER A 63 -7.25 5.49 0.12
N ASN A 64 -8.14 5.44 1.12
CA ASN A 64 -7.76 5.41 2.54
C ASN A 64 -6.93 4.15 2.88
N MET A 65 -7.32 2.99 2.34
CA MET A 65 -6.58 1.73 2.53
C MET A 65 -5.16 1.84 1.96
N ARG A 66 -5.02 2.39 0.74
CA ARG A 66 -3.72 2.59 0.10
C ARG A 66 -2.83 3.55 0.88
N GLU A 67 -3.39 4.66 1.37
CA GLU A 67 -2.65 5.61 2.21
C GLU A 67 -2.13 4.92 3.49
N ALA A 68 -2.96 4.09 4.13
CA ALA A 68 -2.55 3.33 5.31
C ALA A 68 -1.42 2.33 4.99
N VAL A 69 -1.49 1.62 3.85
CA VAL A 69 -0.41 0.73 3.38
C VAL A 69 0.86 1.52 3.11
N GLY A 70 0.76 2.70 2.48
CA GLY A 70 1.89 3.60 2.26
C GLY A 70 2.58 4.01 3.56
N LYS A 71 1.81 4.38 4.59
CA LYS A 71 2.32 4.70 5.93
C LYS A 71 3.00 3.50 6.60
N LEU A 72 2.41 2.31 6.50
CA LEU A 72 3.01 1.07 7.03
C LEU A 72 4.34 0.77 6.33
N ARG A 73 4.41 0.93 5.01
CA ARG A 73 5.63 0.74 4.23
C ARG A 73 6.75 1.70 4.66
N GLN A 74 6.42 2.97 4.86
CA GLN A 74 7.36 3.97 5.34
C GLN A 74 7.88 3.64 6.74
N ALA A 75 7.00 3.30 7.68
CA ALA A 75 7.40 2.91 9.03
C ALA A 75 8.32 1.67 9.03
N ALA A 76 8.04 0.68 8.18
CA ALA A 76 8.87 -0.51 8.04
C ALA A 76 10.25 -0.18 7.44
N HIS A 77 10.32 0.70 6.44
CA HIS A 77 11.57 1.18 5.87
C HIS A 77 12.42 1.95 6.89
N ASP A 78 11.80 2.84 7.67
CA ASP A 78 12.49 3.62 8.71
C ASP A 78 13.05 2.71 9.81
N ALA A 79 12.30 1.68 10.21
CA ALA A 79 12.79 0.66 11.14
C ALA A 79 14.03 -0.07 10.57
N HIS A 80 13.97 -0.53 9.31
CA HIS A 80 15.09 -1.20 8.65
C HIS A 80 16.35 -0.31 8.60
N HIS A 81 16.24 0.93 8.14
CA HIS A 81 17.37 1.85 8.00
C HIS A 81 17.99 2.26 9.34
N ASN A 82 17.18 2.46 10.38
CA ASN A 82 17.69 2.77 11.72
C ASN A 82 18.48 1.59 12.31
N TYR A 83 18.03 0.38 12.04
CA TYR A 83 18.69 -0.84 12.49
C TYR A 83 20.00 -1.13 11.71
N ASP A 84 20.02 -0.94 10.39
CA ASP A 84 21.25 -1.05 9.60
C ASP A 84 22.33 -0.06 10.04
N ARG A 85 21.95 1.20 10.30
CA ARG A 85 22.91 2.21 10.80
C ARG A 85 23.45 1.87 12.18
N ALA A 86 22.63 1.36 13.08
CA ALA A 86 23.07 0.96 14.42
C ALA A 86 24.07 -0.20 14.36
N VAL A 87 23.82 -1.19 13.50
CA VAL A 87 24.75 -2.31 13.29
C VAL A 87 26.04 -1.85 12.63
N SER A 88 25.97 -1.07 11.55
CA SER A 88 27.15 -0.54 10.85
C SER A 88 28.03 0.34 11.75
N THR A 89 27.42 1.15 12.61
CA THR A 89 28.16 2.00 13.56
C THR A 89 28.84 1.14 14.63
N ASN A 90 28.17 0.13 15.18
CA ASN A 90 28.78 -0.76 16.17
C ASN A 90 29.89 -1.63 15.58
N THR A 91 29.75 -2.14 14.36
CA THR A 91 30.79 -2.97 13.72
C THR A 91 32.00 -2.17 13.25
N THR A 92 31.85 -0.87 12.98
CA THR A 92 32.98 0.02 12.65
C THR A 92 33.69 0.57 13.88
N MET A 93 33.01 0.65 15.02
CA MET A 93 33.63 1.08 16.27
C MET A 93 34.57 0.02 16.86
N TRP A 94 34.30 -1.27 16.68
CA TRP A 94 35.07 -2.37 17.30
C TRP A 94 35.44 -3.47 16.28
N PRO A 95 36.62 -3.37 15.62
CA PRO A 95 37.23 -4.48 14.88
C PRO A 95 37.87 -5.54 15.79
#